data_AF-A0A9D3SAT8-F1
#
_entry.id   AF-A0A9D3SAT8-F1
#
_cell.length_a   1.000
_cell.length_b   1.000
_cell.length_c   1.000
_cell.angle_alpha   90.00
_cell.angle_beta   90.00
_cell.angle_gamma   90.00
#
_symmetry.space_group_name_H-M   'P 1'
#
loop_
_entity.id
_entity.type
_entity.pdbx_description
1 polymer ?
#
loop_
_entity_poly.entity_id
_entity_poly.type
_entity_poly.pdbx_seq_one_letter_code
_entity_poly.pdbx_strand_id
1 'polypeptide(L)'
;MMKDLSKVHCGVRVKMLSSVTNQSGTGEEMRTALLCLFAVLLTATVCQSIKNPCVCLKISNTIVPAIKIKKYYLQKSGLCYITAAVLTTMKGYTVCADPKKAWVMKAMKLVDAKGTEHRVITAGGSHSIR
;
A
#
# COMPACT_ATOMS: atom_id res chain seq x y z
N MET A 1 -16.41 -17.66 10.09
CA MET A 1 -16.35 -16.64 9.02
C MET A 1 -15.45 -15.51 9.50
N MET A 2 -14.12 -15.69 9.49
CA MET A 2 -13.18 -15.17 8.48
C MET A 2 -13.35 -13.68 8.13
N LYS A 3 -12.64 -12.80 8.86
CA LYS A 3 -11.61 -11.84 8.37
C LYS A 3 -11.57 -10.58 9.23
N ASP A 4 -10.74 -10.60 10.27
CA ASP A 4 -10.10 -9.38 10.74
C ASP A 4 -8.66 -9.71 11.17
N LEU A 5 -7.84 -10.02 10.17
CA LEU A 5 -6.39 -10.14 10.31
C LEU A 5 -5.73 -8.94 9.64
N SER A 6 -6.26 -7.73 9.88
CA SER A 6 -5.70 -6.48 9.35
C SER A 6 -5.13 -5.57 10.44
N LYS A 7 -5.15 -6.01 11.70
CA LYS A 7 -4.39 -5.41 12.80
C LYS A 7 -3.21 -6.31 13.16
N VAL A 8 -2.29 -6.51 12.22
CA VAL A 8 -0.90 -6.76 12.61
C VAL A 8 -0.38 -5.42 13.12
N HIS A 9 -0.65 -5.14 14.39
CA HIS A 9 0.12 -4.15 15.13
C HIS A 9 1.57 -4.63 15.04
N CYS A 10 2.40 -3.93 14.29
CA CYS A 10 3.84 -4.13 14.32
C CYS A 10 4.38 -3.58 15.64
N GLY A 11 3.99 -4.22 16.75
CA GLY A 11 4.56 -4.05 18.06
C GLY A 11 5.45 -5.25 18.31
N VAL A 12 6.63 -5.29 17.69
CA VAL A 12 7.69 -6.16 18.19
C VAL A 12 8.10 -5.55 19.53
N ARG A 13 7.44 -5.98 20.61
CA ARG A 13 7.99 -5.80 21.95
C ARG A 13 9.16 -6.76 22.00
N VAL A 14 10.35 -6.27 21.63
CA VAL A 14 11.60 -7.01 21.84
C VAL A 14 11.71 -7.14 23.36
N LYS A 15 11.16 -8.21 23.92
CA LYS A 15 11.60 -8.71 25.21
C LYS A 15 12.96 -9.31 24.91
N MET A 16 13.97 -8.44 24.85
CA MET A 16 15.37 -8.85 24.93
C MET A 16 15.40 -9.75 26.16
N LEU A 17 15.46 -11.06 25.93
CA LEU A 17 15.78 -12.01 26.98
C LEU A 17 17.19 -11.61 27.41
N SER A 18 17.21 -10.86 28.50
CA SER A 18 18.29 -10.77 29.46
C SER A 18 18.88 -12.16 29.65
N SER A 19 19.91 -12.47 28.88
CA SER A 19 20.88 -13.57 29.06
C SER A 19 21.87 -13.56 27.89
N VAL A 20 22.71 -12.52 27.79
CA VAL A 20 24.08 -12.74 27.31
C VAL A 20 24.97 -12.32 28.47
N THR A 21 25.37 -13.35 29.20
CA THR A 21 26.24 -13.32 30.36
C THR A 21 27.57 -12.67 30.00
N ASN A 22 27.93 -11.67 30.81
CA ASN A 22 29.27 -11.37 31.31
C ASN A 22 30.41 -12.21 30.68
N GLN A 23 31.34 -11.58 29.96
CA GLN A 23 32.77 -11.83 30.16
C GLN A 23 33.67 -10.81 29.46
N SER A 24 34.54 -10.25 30.29
CA SER A 24 35.80 -9.57 29.97
C SER A 24 36.71 -10.40 29.07
N GLY A 25 37.21 -9.82 27.97
CA GLY A 25 38.27 -10.41 27.14
C GLY A 25 38.59 -9.63 25.87
N THR A 26 39.68 -8.85 25.89
CA THR A 26 40.19 -8.09 24.75
C THR A 26 40.67 -9.02 23.61
N GLY A 27 39.85 -9.20 22.57
CA GLY A 27 40.22 -9.93 21.33
C GLY A 27 39.06 -10.49 20.50
N GLU A 28 37.90 -10.74 21.12
CA GLU A 28 36.74 -11.41 20.46
C GLU A 28 35.59 -10.45 20.08
N GLU A 29 35.74 -9.18 20.45
CA GLU A 29 34.75 -8.10 20.30
C GLU A 29 34.31 -7.86 18.85
N MET A 30 35.22 -8.01 17.88
CA MET A 30 34.91 -7.71 16.48
C MET A 30 33.95 -8.72 15.86
N ARG A 31 34.06 -10.00 16.24
CA ARG A 31 33.23 -11.09 15.72
C ARG A 31 31.83 -11.04 16.33
N THR A 32 31.75 -10.81 17.63
CA THR A 32 30.49 -10.68 18.36
C THR A 32 29.73 -9.43 17.92
N ALA A 33 30.43 -8.29 17.78
CA ALA A 33 29.82 -7.06 17.25
C ALA A 33 29.29 -7.25 15.82
N LEU A 34 30.04 -7.94 14.96
CA LEU A 34 29.61 -8.25 13.59
C LEU A 34 28.37 -9.15 13.57
N LEU A 35 28.35 -10.22 14.37
CA LEU A 35 27.18 -11.11 14.50
C LEU A 35 25.95 -10.39 15.04
N CYS A 36 26.12 -9.50 16.02
CA CYS A 36 25.05 -8.67 16.55
C CYS A 36 24.51 -7.68 15.50
N LEU A 37 25.40 -7.03 14.74
CA LEU A 37 25.00 -6.14 13.63
C LEU A 37 24.23 -6.90 12.55
N PHE A 38 24.70 -8.08 12.14
CA PHE A 38 23.98 -8.94 11.19
C PHE A 38 22.60 -9.35 11.71
N ALA A 39 22.47 -9.71 13.00
CA ALA A 39 21.19 -10.05 13.61
C ALA A 39 20.21 -8.85 13.63
N VAL A 40 20.71 -7.64 13.89
CA VAL A 40 19.91 -6.39 13.86
C VAL A 40 19.48 -6.05 12.42
N LEU A 41 20.37 -6.24 11.44
CA LEU A 41 20.07 -6.01 10.02
C LEU A 41 19.02 -7.00 9.49
N LEU A 42 19.12 -8.28 9.86
CA LEU A 42 18.15 -9.31 9.45
C LEU A 42 16.74 -9.01 9.99
N THR A 43 16.64 -8.57 11.25
CA THR A 43 15.34 -8.24 11.88
C THR A 43 14.70 -6.94 11.34
N ALA A 44 15.48 -6.02 10.76
CA ALA A 44 14.94 -4.80 10.15
C ALA A 44 14.21 -5.06 8.81
N THR A 45 14.47 -6.19 8.14
CA THR A 45 13.97 -6.44 6.76
C THR A 45 12.54 -6.97 6.67
N VAL A 46 11.91 -7.37 7.77
CA VAL A 46 10.64 -8.11 7.75
C VAL A 46 9.38 -7.23 7.65
N CYS A 47 9.52 -5.90 7.63
CA CYS A 47 8.39 -4.96 7.66
C CYS A 47 7.98 -4.39 6.30
N GLN A 48 8.37 -5.03 5.19
CA GLN A 48 7.86 -4.62 3.88
C GLN A 48 6.46 -5.19 3.68
N SER A 49 5.45 -4.41 4.05
CA SER A 49 4.07 -4.67 3.61
C SER A 49 4.05 -4.52 2.08
N ILE A 50 4.17 -5.63 1.35
CA ILE A 50 3.95 -5.66 -0.10
C ILE A 50 2.49 -5.25 -0.32
N LYS A 51 2.28 -3.96 -0.64
CA LYS A 51 0.94 -3.48 -0.99
C LYS A 51 0.56 -4.17 -2.28
N ASN A 52 -0.52 -4.96 -2.25
CA ASN A 52 -1.06 -5.57 -3.46
C ASN A 52 -1.34 -4.45 -4.47
N PRO A 53 -0.73 -4.48 -5.68
CA PRO A 53 -0.94 -3.42 -6.67
C PRO A 53 -2.37 -3.40 -7.20
N CYS A 54 -3.10 -4.51 -7.01
CA CYS A 54 -4.47 -4.71 -7.45
C CYS A 54 -5.43 -4.46 -6.30
N VAL A 55 -6.15 -3.35 -6.39
CA VAL A 55 -7.18 -2.96 -5.42
C VAL A 55 -8.56 -3.40 -5.89
N CYS A 56 -8.80 -3.37 -7.20
CA CYS A 56 -10.06 -3.81 -7.77
C CYS A 56 -9.95 -5.23 -8.31
N LEU A 57 -10.75 -6.12 -7.73
CA LEU A 57 -10.92 -7.50 -8.19
C LEU A 57 -12.21 -7.68 -9.00
N LYS A 58 -13.18 -6.77 -8.83
CA LYS A 58 -14.46 -6.76 -9.54
C LYS A 58 -14.97 -5.34 -9.74
N ILE A 59 -15.70 -5.12 -10.83
CA ILE A 59 -16.43 -3.87 -11.09
C ILE A 59 -17.75 -3.84 -10.32
N SER A 60 -18.03 -2.72 -9.66
CA SER A 60 -19.32 -2.42 -9.05
C SER A 60 -20.29 -1.79 -10.06
N ASN A 61 -21.56 -2.12 -9.93
CA ASN A 61 -22.65 -1.47 -10.67
C ASN A 61 -23.23 -0.26 -9.92
N THR A 62 -22.72 0.06 -8.74
CA THR A 62 -23.18 1.21 -7.96
C THR A 62 -22.73 2.51 -8.62
N ILE A 63 -23.68 3.37 -8.96
CA ILE A 63 -23.40 4.69 -9.51
C ILE A 63 -23.19 5.67 -8.36
N VAL A 64 -22.04 6.33 -8.35
CA VAL A 64 -21.73 7.37 -7.38
C VAL A 64 -21.83 8.74 -8.07
N PRO A 65 -22.53 9.72 -7.47
CA PRO A 65 -22.54 11.08 -8.00
C PRO A 65 -21.12 11.65 -8.11
N ALA A 66 -20.76 12.18 -9.28
CA ALA A 66 -19.43 12.73 -9.57
C ALA A 66 -18.95 13.74 -8.51
N ILE A 67 -19.86 14.58 -8.00
CA ILE A 67 -19.55 15.58 -6.98
C ILE A 67 -19.02 14.98 -5.67
N LYS A 68 -19.38 13.73 -5.35
CA LYS A 68 -18.98 13.01 -4.13
C LYS A 68 -17.65 12.27 -4.29
N ILE A 69 -16.99 12.37 -5.45
CA ILE A 69 -15.70 11.73 -5.73
C ILE A 69 -14.58 12.73 -5.40
N LYS A 70 -13.65 12.28 -4.54
CA LYS A 70 -12.52 13.07 -4.07
C LYS A 70 -11.30 12.93 -4.98
N LYS A 71 -11.03 11.70 -5.41
CA LYS A 71 -9.88 11.36 -6.26
C LYS A 71 -10.15 10.04 -6.97
N TYR A 72 -9.37 9.77 -8.00
CA TYR A 72 -9.36 8.46 -8.63
C TYR A 72 -7.97 8.07 -9.10
N TYR A 73 -7.81 6.79 -9.40
CA TYR A 73 -6.67 6.27 -10.14
C TYR A 73 -7.11 5.18 -11.10
N LEU A 74 -6.33 4.99 -12.16
CA LEU A 74 -6.56 3.94 -13.14
C LEU A 74 -5.72 2.72 -12.79
N GLN A 75 -6.41 1.61 -12.52
CA GLN A 75 -5.82 0.28 -12.47
C GLN A 75 -5.87 -0.31 -13.88
N LYS A 76 -4.71 -0.60 -14.47
CA LYS A 76 -4.61 -1.25 -15.78
C LYS A 76 -4.53 -2.77 -15.63
N SER A 77 -5.12 -3.50 -16.57
CA SER A 77 -4.88 -4.93 -16.71
C SER A 77 -3.42 -5.19 -17.10
N GLY A 78 -2.81 -6.21 -16.50
CA GLY A 78 -1.38 -6.53 -16.64
C GLY A 78 -0.90 -7.25 -15.39
N LEU A 79 -0.52 -6.48 -14.36
CA LEU A 79 -0.33 -7.03 -13.00
C LEU A 79 -1.66 -7.45 -12.36
N CYS A 80 -2.75 -6.82 -12.79
CA CYS A 80 -4.09 -7.06 -12.29
C CYS A 80 -4.96 -7.70 -13.35
N TYR A 81 -5.90 -8.55 -12.91
CA TYR A 81 -6.81 -9.27 -13.81
C TYR A 81 -7.79 -8.34 -14.55
N ILE A 82 -8.13 -7.19 -13.97
CA ILE A 82 -9.11 -6.26 -14.55
C ILE A 82 -8.56 -4.83 -14.67
N THR A 83 -9.02 -4.16 -15.73
CA THR A 83 -8.91 -2.70 -15.86
C THR A 83 -10.08 -2.05 -15.12
N ALA A 84 -9.80 -1.12 -14.22
CA ALA A 84 -10.81 -0.45 -13.41
C ALA A 84 -10.40 0.99 -13.06
N ALA A 85 -11.38 1.89 -13.03
CA ALA A 85 -11.25 3.17 -12.36
C ALA A 85 -11.55 2.98 -10.87
N VAL A 86 -10.57 3.30 -10.03
CA VAL A 86 -10.73 3.21 -8.58
C VAL A 86 -11.09 4.59 -8.04
N LEU A 87 -12.37 4.76 -7.71
CA LEU A 87 -12.94 6.03 -7.29
C LEU A 87 -12.96 6.08 -5.76
N THR A 88 -12.30 7.08 -5.17
CA THR A 88 -12.39 7.33 -3.73
C THR A 88 -13.40 8.43 -3.48
N THR A 89 -14.44 8.12 -2.71
CA THR A 89 -15.46 9.09 -2.31
C THR A 89 -14.94 10.06 -1.24
N MET A 90 -15.61 11.18 -1.04
CA MET A 90 -15.27 12.13 0.04
C MET A 90 -15.37 11.51 1.44
N LYS A 91 -16.20 10.47 1.61
CA LYS A 91 -16.34 9.69 2.85
C LYS A 91 -15.25 8.62 3.03
N GLY A 92 -14.31 8.50 2.08
CA GLY A 92 -13.23 7.52 2.13
C GLY A 92 -13.57 6.13 1.58
N TYR A 93 -14.81 5.89 1.13
CA TYR A 93 -15.17 4.63 0.48
C TYR A 93 -14.54 4.51 -0.91
N THR A 94 -14.07 3.32 -1.24
CA THR A 94 -13.52 2.97 -2.55
C THR A 94 -14.56 2.27 -3.41
N VAL A 95 -14.75 2.72 -4.64
CA VAL A 95 -15.64 2.13 -5.62
C VAL A 95 -14.87 1.80 -6.89
N CYS A 96 -14.87 0.53 -7.26
CA CYS A 96 -14.31 0.03 -8.51
C CYS A 96 -15.35 0.16 -9.62
N ALA A 97 -15.07 0.93 -10.66
CA ALA A 97 -15.97 1.14 -11.78
C ALA A 97 -15.27 0.92 -13.12
N ASP A 98 -16.03 0.61 -14.17
CA ASP A 98 -15.48 0.49 -15.52
C ASP A 98 -15.16 1.89 -16.06
N PRO A 99 -13.89 2.19 -16.41
CA PRO A 99 -13.49 3.51 -16.90
C PRO A 99 -14.19 3.92 -18.20
N LYS A 100 -14.79 2.97 -18.94
CA LYS A 100 -15.51 3.22 -20.19
C LYS A 100 -16.96 3.66 -19.98
N LYS A 101 -17.51 3.55 -18.76
CA LYS A 101 -18.89 3.98 -18.48
C LYS A 101 -19.01 5.50 -18.49
N ALA A 102 -20.09 6.02 -19.09
CA ALA A 102 -20.33 7.46 -19.25
C ALA A 102 -20.27 8.24 -17.93
N TRP A 103 -20.87 7.71 -16.86
CA TRP A 103 -20.86 8.36 -15.54
C TRP A 103 -19.46 8.40 -14.92
N VAL A 104 -18.62 7.38 -15.18
CA VAL A 104 -17.24 7.30 -14.70
C VAL A 104 -16.39 8.33 -15.44
N MET A 105 -16.51 8.41 -16.77
CA MET A 105 -15.85 9.45 -17.56
C MET A 105 -16.22 10.86 -17.10
N LYS A 106 -17.51 11.11 -16.81
CA LYS A 106 -17.96 12.41 -16.27
C LYS A 106 -17.36 12.68 -14.89
N ALA A 107 -17.26 11.67 -14.03
CA ALA A 107 -16.68 11.84 -12.71
C ALA A 107 -15.17 12.10 -12.76
N MET A 108 -14.44 11.39 -13.61
CA MET A 108 -13.01 11.59 -13.85
C MET A 108 -12.73 13.02 -14.31
N LYS A 109 -13.44 13.51 -15.34
CA LYS A 109 -13.33 14.89 -15.83
C LYS A 109 -13.57 15.93 -14.73
N LEU A 110 -14.54 15.68 -13.85
CA LEU A 110 -14.86 16.61 -12.75
C LEU A 110 -13.78 16.63 -11.67
N VAL A 111 -13.11 15.49 -11.43
CA VAL A 111 -11.95 15.42 -10.53
C VAL A 111 -10.73 16.10 -11.15
N ASP A 112 -10.48 15.91 -12.45
CA ASP A 112 -9.39 16.58 -13.17
C ASP A 112 -9.59 18.11 -13.16
N ALA A 113 -10.81 18.58 -13.41
CA ALA A 113 -11.14 20.01 -13.37
C ALA A 113 -10.97 20.65 -11.98
N LYS A 114 -11.00 19.87 -10.91
CA LYS A 114 -10.74 20.33 -9.53
C LYS A 114 -9.26 20.41 -9.19
N GLY A 115 -8.36 20.01 -10.09
CA GLY A 115 -6.91 19.96 -9.82
C GLY A 115 -6.54 18.94 -8.73
N THR A 116 -7.41 17.96 -8.46
CA THR A 116 -7.15 16.92 -7.46
C THR A 116 -6.29 15.79 -8.05
N GLU A 117 -5.26 15.35 -7.31
CA GLU A 117 -4.22 14.40 -7.77
C GLU A 117 -4.81 13.15 -8.45
N HIS A 118 -4.51 12.99 -9.74
CA HIS A 118 -4.71 11.75 -10.50
C HIS A 118 -3.39 10.97 -10.51
N ARG A 119 -3.41 9.72 -10.06
CA ARG A 119 -2.26 8.82 -10.19
C ARG A 119 -2.59 7.69 -11.15
N VAL A 120 -1.75 7.45 -12.15
CA VAL A 120 -1.81 6.23 -12.96
C VAL A 120 -0.80 5.25 -12.37
N ILE A 121 -1.22 4.04 -12.00
CA ILE A 121 -0.29 3.00 -11.55
C ILE A 121 0.10 2.16 -12.79
N THR A 122 1.21 2.51 -13.41
CA THR A 122 1.90 1.67 -14.41
C THR A 122 3.07 0.95 -13.75
N ALA A 123 3.41 -0.26 -14.23
CA ALA A 123 4.65 -0.93 -13.85
C ALA A 123 5.83 -0.04 -14.27
N GLY A 124 6.49 0.58 -13.29
CA GLY A 124 7.58 1.54 -13.50
C GLY A 124 7.10 3.00 -13.42
N GLY A 125 7.43 3.66 -12.31
CA GLY A 125 7.36 5.12 -12.15
C GLY A 125 6.00 5.71 -11.79
N SER A 126 5.88 6.34 -10.61
CA SER A 126 4.81 7.31 -10.35
C SER A 126 5.06 8.55 -11.21
N HIS A 127 4.41 8.65 -12.36
CA HIS A 127 4.33 9.91 -13.10
C HIS A 127 3.13 10.70 -12.57
N SER A 128 3.42 11.74 -11.79
CA SER A 128 2.42 12.72 -11.35
C SER A 128 2.15 13.64 -12.51
N ILE A 129 1.02 13.46 -13.20
CA ILE A 129 0.55 14.45 -14.19
C ILE A 129 -0.02 15.62 -13.38
N ARG A 130 0.74 16.71 -13.30
CA ARG A 130 0.28 18.03 -12.84
C ARG A 130 0.02 18.90 -14.06
#